data_AF-A0A450V2E5-F1
#
_entry.id   AF-A0A450V2E5-F1
#
_cell.length_a   1.000
_cell.length_b   1.000
_cell.length_c   1.000
_cell.angle_alpha   90.00
_cell.angle_beta   90.00
_cell.angle_gamma   90.00
#
_symmetry.space_group_name_H-M   'P 1'
#
loop_
_entity.id
_entity.type
_entity.pdbx_description
1 polymer ?
#
loop_
_entity_poly.entity_id
_entity_poly.type
_entity_poly.pdbx_seq_one_letter_code
_entity_poly.pdbx_strand_id
1 'polypeptide(L)'
;MIIEMLALSGILYVGLKALEDYDQNKSLPDPGSKSVIGDRLSDEIKAACNQRHQPEDERLQPTGSICRFQPLFSVRETLFTEGEPDSVFEQCLIDAKRFIDANSVSDILHYAFEREESRRVVRESVHSFLHVGFLSPHRDLANMEGLSKRAGFLSGFTVTSAVVSRELGYIEGCANIPTAIFIAKLGKIDEDSGYVEVFVPNAEGPRVRKWMDNEVGTHIGLILEKSSALTEIEAAFRREDFQVAPFMEGKKFDTPGKEASIIYYEKPSCIRGKFRIEILSPCSTSSSFRLNFPNCMRSRAGVWEW
;
A
#
# COMPACT_ATOMS: atom_id res chain seq x y z
N MET A 1 10.59 16.82 -22.60
CA MET A 1 11.75 16.89 -21.71
C MET A 1 11.81 15.79 -20.63
N ILE A 2 10.76 15.00 -20.38
CA ILE A 2 10.81 13.85 -19.43
C ILE A 2 11.02 12.49 -20.14
N ILE A 3 10.73 12.41 -21.44
CA ILE A 3 10.92 11.17 -22.23
C ILE A 3 12.41 10.90 -22.56
N GLU A 4 13.27 11.93 -22.55
CA GLU A 4 14.72 11.76 -22.79
C GLU A 4 15.51 11.27 -21.57
N MET A 5 14.97 11.37 -20.34
CA MET A 5 15.66 10.87 -19.14
C MET A 5 15.52 9.35 -18.94
N LEU A 6 14.48 8.71 -19.49
CA LEU A 6 14.28 7.26 -19.38
C LEU A 6 15.03 6.46 -20.45
N ALA A 7 15.42 7.09 -21.57
CA ALA A 7 16.25 6.45 -22.59
C ALA A 7 17.74 6.38 -22.18
N LEU A 8 18.22 7.33 -21.38
CA LEU A 8 19.62 7.39 -20.94
C LEU A 8 19.93 6.37 -19.81
N SER A 9 18.95 5.99 -18.98
CA SER A 9 19.18 4.98 -17.93
C SER A 9 19.27 3.55 -18.47
N GLY A 10 18.52 3.23 -19.54
CA GLY A 10 18.60 1.93 -20.21
C GLY A 10 19.91 1.72 -20.98
N ILE A 11 20.43 2.77 -21.63
CA ILE A 11 21.71 2.72 -22.37
C ILE A 11 22.90 2.60 -21.40
N LEU A 12 22.82 3.22 -20.22
CA LEU A 12 23.88 3.12 -19.19
C LEU A 12 23.95 1.70 -18.59
N TYR A 13 22.82 1.02 -18.43
CA TYR A 13 22.77 -0.33 -17.85
C TYR A 13 23.31 -1.41 -18.81
N VAL A 14 23.05 -1.29 -20.12
CA VAL A 14 23.61 -2.19 -21.14
C VAL A 14 25.11 -1.92 -21.35
N GLY A 15 25.54 -0.66 -21.25
CA GLY A 15 26.95 -0.28 -21.34
C GLY A 15 27.82 -0.82 -20.19
N LEU A 16 27.30 -0.81 -18.96
CA LEU A 16 28.03 -1.33 -17.78
C LEU A 16 28.20 -2.85 -17.81
N LYS A 17 27.18 -3.59 -18.28
CA LYS A 17 27.28 -5.04 -18.40
C LYS A 17 28.23 -5.49 -19.52
N ALA A 18 28.29 -4.75 -20.63
CA ALA A 18 29.25 -4.98 -21.70
C ALA A 18 30.71 -4.67 -21.28
N LEU A 19 30.91 -3.75 -20.33
CA LEU A 19 32.22 -3.44 -19.76
C LEU A 19 32.69 -4.50 -18.75
N GLU A 20 31.78 -5.08 -17.95
CA GLU A 20 32.09 -6.20 -17.06
C GLU A 20 32.42 -7.50 -17.83
N ASP A 21 31.73 -7.76 -18.95
CA ASP A 21 32.02 -8.91 -19.81
C ASP A 21 33.31 -8.72 -20.65
N TYR A 22 33.72 -7.47 -20.89
CA TYR A 22 34.96 -7.16 -21.61
C TYR A 22 36.22 -7.37 -20.76
N ASP A 23 36.13 -7.23 -19.44
CA ASP A 23 37.29 -7.36 -18.54
C ASP A 23 37.58 -8.82 -18.14
N GLN A 24 36.64 -9.75 -18.36
CA GLN A 24 36.81 -11.17 -18.01
C GLN A 24 37.38 -12.07 -19.12
N ASN A 25 37.60 -11.57 -20.35
CA ASN A 25 38.09 -12.38 -21.48
C ASN A 25 39.26 -11.74 -22.25
N LYS A 26 40.36 -11.42 -21.56
CA LYS A 26 41.64 -11.13 -22.22
C LYS A 26 42.34 -12.43 -22.66
N SER A 27 42.08 -12.84 -23.89
CA SER A 27 43.12 -13.35 -24.79
C SER A 27 43.17 -12.44 -26.00
N LEU A 28 44.30 -11.77 -26.19
CA LEU A 28 44.52 -10.82 -27.29
C LEU A 28 44.48 -11.56 -28.63
N PRO A 29 43.65 -11.15 -29.61
CA PRO A 29 43.77 -11.66 -30.96
C PRO A 29 44.90 -10.96 -31.71
N ASP A 30 45.58 -11.76 -32.52
CA ASP A 30 46.68 -11.43 -33.43
C ASP A 30 46.26 -10.35 -34.45
N PRO A 31 47.01 -9.23 -34.58
CA PRO A 31 46.67 -8.15 -35.51
C PRO A 31 47.06 -8.55 -36.94
N GLY A 32 46.28 -9.44 -37.56
CA GLY A 32 46.63 -10.04 -38.86
C GLY A 32 45.51 -10.39 -39.83
N SER A 33 44.23 -10.13 -39.57
CA SER A 33 43.15 -10.54 -40.49
C SER A 33 42.32 -9.38 -41.05
N LYS A 34 42.37 -9.24 -42.39
CA LYS A 34 41.56 -8.32 -43.18
C LYS A 34 40.20 -8.94 -43.54
N SER A 35 39.14 -8.14 -43.37
CA SER A 35 37.89 -8.03 -44.14
C SER A 35 37.16 -9.30 -44.64
N VAL A 36 35.96 -9.59 -44.10
CA VAL A 36 34.75 -10.04 -44.84
C VAL A 36 33.50 -9.80 -43.96
N ILE A 37 33.04 -8.55 -43.75
CA ILE A 37 31.78 -8.28 -43.02
C ILE A 37 30.85 -7.27 -43.75
N GLY A 38 31.33 -6.61 -44.80
CA GLY A 38 30.56 -5.56 -45.50
C GLY A 38 29.36 -6.04 -46.32
N ASP A 39 29.40 -7.26 -46.88
CA ASP A 39 28.43 -7.62 -47.92
C ASP A 39 27.22 -8.43 -47.42
N ARG A 40 27.27 -8.99 -46.20
CA ARG A 40 26.14 -9.74 -45.62
C ARG A 40 25.08 -8.86 -44.95
N LEU A 41 25.45 -7.69 -44.44
CA LEU A 41 24.51 -6.79 -43.77
C LEU A 41 23.54 -6.09 -44.75
N SER A 42 23.95 -5.90 -46.01
CA SER A 42 23.12 -5.22 -47.02
C SER A 42 21.92 -6.07 -47.45
N ASP A 43 22.06 -7.39 -47.50
CA ASP A 43 21.01 -8.28 -48.00
C ASP A 43 20.00 -8.64 -46.91
N GLU A 44 20.41 -8.69 -45.64
CA GLU A 44 19.49 -8.85 -44.50
C GLU A 44 18.61 -7.60 -44.28
N ILE A 45 19.14 -6.40 -44.49
CA ILE A 45 18.36 -5.15 -44.40
C ILE A 45 17.33 -5.05 -45.55
N LYS A 46 17.68 -5.51 -46.76
CA LYS A 46 16.73 -5.54 -47.90
C LYS A 46 15.63 -6.59 -47.74
N ALA A 47 15.93 -7.73 -47.10
CA ALA A 47 14.91 -8.73 -46.77
C ALA A 47 13.90 -8.22 -45.72
N ALA A 48 14.34 -7.39 -44.77
CA ALA A 48 13.49 -6.80 -43.73
C ALA A 48 12.53 -5.72 -44.25
N CYS A 49 12.85 -5.03 -45.36
CA CYS A 49 12.01 -3.97 -45.92
C CYS A 49 10.85 -4.47 -46.80
N ASN A 50 10.91 -5.69 -47.34
CA ASN A 50 9.93 -6.21 -48.30
C ASN A 50 8.75 -7.00 -47.70
N GLN A 51 8.66 -7.14 -46.38
CA GLN A 51 7.54 -7.85 -45.72
C GLN A 51 6.38 -6.94 -45.29
N ARG A 52 6.36 -5.65 -45.67
CA ARG A 52 5.43 -4.66 -45.09
C ARG A 52 4.06 -4.49 -45.76
N HIS A 53 3.60 -5.36 -46.65
CA HIS A 53 2.25 -5.27 -47.24
C HIS A 53 1.55 -6.64 -47.29
N GLN A 54 1.16 -7.15 -46.13
CA GLN A 54 -0.03 -8.00 -46.03
C GLN A 54 -1.07 -7.30 -45.15
N PRO A 55 -2.37 -7.31 -45.51
CA PRO A 55 -3.42 -6.81 -44.65
C PRO A 55 -3.64 -7.85 -43.56
N GLU A 56 -2.95 -7.70 -42.45
CA GLU A 56 -3.24 -8.46 -41.24
C GLU A 56 -4.57 -7.98 -40.68
N ASP A 57 -5.52 -8.91 -40.71
CA ASP A 57 -6.78 -8.89 -40.00
C ASP A 57 -6.45 -8.77 -38.50
N GLU A 58 -6.33 -7.52 -38.01
CA GLU A 58 -6.05 -7.14 -36.62
C GLU A 58 -7.19 -7.62 -35.70
N ARG A 59 -7.19 -8.92 -35.40
CA ARG A 59 -7.70 -9.41 -34.13
C ARG A 59 -6.81 -8.79 -33.07
N LEU A 60 -7.31 -7.69 -32.48
CA LEU A 60 -6.90 -7.19 -31.18
C LEU A 60 -6.95 -8.35 -30.18
N GLN A 61 -5.89 -9.15 -30.13
CA GLN A 61 -5.64 -9.96 -28.97
C GLN A 61 -5.45 -8.97 -27.82
N PRO A 62 -6.19 -9.11 -26.72
CA PRO A 62 -5.99 -8.26 -25.57
C PRO A 62 -4.53 -8.47 -25.16
N THR A 63 -3.69 -7.48 -25.43
CA THR A 63 -2.32 -7.45 -24.96
C THR A 63 -2.42 -7.66 -23.46
N GLY A 64 -2.02 -8.84 -23.00
CA GLY A 64 -2.18 -9.24 -21.61
C GLY A 64 -1.68 -8.10 -20.74
N SER A 65 -2.60 -7.44 -20.05
CA SER A 65 -2.29 -6.35 -19.14
C SER A 65 -1.25 -6.91 -18.17
N ILE A 66 -0.01 -6.47 -18.33
CA ILE A 66 1.07 -6.82 -17.40
C ILE A 66 0.58 -6.25 -16.07
N CYS A 67 0.16 -7.14 -15.18
CA CYS A 67 -0.40 -6.74 -13.92
C CYS A 67 0.73 -6.14 -13.07
N ARG A 68 0.71 -4.81 -12.91
CA ARG A 68 1.82 -3.99 -12.37
C ARG A 68 1.65 -3.60 -10.90
N PHE A 69 0.60 -4.06 -10.22
CA PHE A 69 0.29 -3.56 -8.88
C PHE A 69 1.11 -4.28 -7.80
N GLN A 70 2.25 -3.69 -7.46
CA GLN A 70 2.87 -3.84 -6.14
C GLN A 70 1.92 -3.28 -5.06
N PRO A 71 2.04 -3.69 -3.78
CA PRO A 71 1.35 -2.96 -2.72
C PRO A 71 1.88 -1.52 -2.67
N LEU A 72 0.99 -0.54 -2.72
CA LEU A 72 1.36 0.89 -2.64
C LEU A 72 2.06 1.20 -1.31
N PHE A 73 1.61 0.58 -0.23
CA PHE A 73 2.23 0.61 1.08
C PHE A 73 2.34 -0.81 1.61
N SER A 74 3.53 -1.17 2.09
CA SER A 74 3.76 -2.39 2.85
C SER A 74 5.01 -2.21 3.70
N VAL A 75 4.97 -2.71 4.94
CA VAL A 75 6.15 -2.85 5.82
C VAL A 75 6.57 -4.31 5.95
N ARG A 76 6.02 -5.19 5.12
CA ARG A 76 6.23 -6.63 5.20
C ARG A 76 7.70 -7.01 5.14
N GLU A 77 8.44 -6.45 4.19
CA GLU A 77 9.87 -6.75 4.01
C GLU A 77 10.67 -6.35 5.27
N THR A 78 10.41 -5.17 5.81
CA THR A 78 11.00 -4.70 7.07
C THR A 78 10.66 -5.64 8.22
N LEU A 79 9.38 -6.03 8.37
CA LEU A 79 8.91 -6.93 9.44
C LEU A 79 9.49 -8.35 9.37
N PHE A 80 9.95 -8.79 8.19
CA PHE A 80 10.60 -10.09 8.01
C PHE A 80 12.12 -10.01 8.01
N THR A 81 12.70 -8.83 8.18
CA THR A 81 14.14 -8.67 8.31
C THR A 81 14.62 -9.23 9.65
N GLU A 82 15.78 -9.89 9.65
CA GLU A 82 16.42 -10.34 10.89
C GLU A 82 16.86 -9.14 11.73
N GLY A 83 16.56 -9.15 13.03
CA GLY A 83 16.95 -8.08 13.94
C GLY A 83 16.22 -8.11 15.28
N GLU A 84 16.62 -7.20 16.17
CA GLU A 84 15.95 -7.00 17.45
C GLU A 84 14.53 -6.45 17.22
N PRO A 85 13.49 -7.00 17.88
CA PRO A 85 12.09 -6.58 17.73
C PRO A 85 11.87 -5.06 17.80
N ASP A 86 12.54 -4.40 18.75
CA ASP A 86 12.48 -2.95 18.93
C ASP A 86 13.01 -2.20 17.69
N SER A 87 14.12 -2.65 17.11
CA SER A 87 14.72 -2.02 15.93
C SER A 87 13.85 -2.21 14.69
N VAL A 88 13.31 -3.42 14.51
CA VAL A 88 12.40 -3.73 13.40
C VAL A 88 11.12 -2.91 13.49
N PHE A 89 10.51 -2.82 14.68
CA PHE A 89 9.32 -2.02 14.91
C PHE A 89 9.57 -0.52 14.66
N GLU A 90 10.67 0.03 15.17
CA GLU A 90 11.05 1.42 14.93
C GLU A 90 11.24 1.69 13.43
N GLN A 91 11.90 0.79 12.69
CA GLN A 91 12.06 0.93 11.25
C GLN A 91 10.73 0.90 10.50
N CYS A 92 9.78 0.04 10.90
CA CYS A 92 8.44 0.03 10.30
C CYS A 92 7.71 1.36 10.49
N LEU A 93 7.84 1.99 11.66
CA LEU A 93 7.29 3.31 11.91
C LEU A 93 7.95 4.40 11.05
N ILE A 94 9.27 4.33 10.87
CA ILE A 94 10.01 5.24 9.99
C ILE A 94 9.55 5.07 8.53
N ASP A 95 9.38 3.85 8.05
CA ASP A 95 8.95 3.56 6.69
C ASP A 95 7.51 4.05 6.46
N ALA A 96 6.61 3.79 7.41
CA ALA A 96 5.24 4.31 7.40
C ALA A 96 5.19 5.85 7.40
N LYS A 97 6.02 6.49 8.22
CA LYS A 97 6.17 7.96 8.23
C LYS A 97 6.64 8.49 6.88
N ARG A 98 7.68 7.88 6.30
CA ARG A 98 8.20 8.26 4.97
C ARG A 98 7.13 8.11 3.89
N PHE A 99 6.33 7.05 3.94
CA PHE A 99 5.21 6.87 3.04
C PHE A 99 4.21 8.02 3.20
N ILE A 100 3.84 8.38 4.44
CA ILE A 100 2.91 9.48 4.71
C ILE A 100 3.45 10.83 4.19
N ASP A 101 4.73 11.12 4.47
CA ASP A 101 5.35 12.39 4.08
C ASP A 101 5.52 12.54 2.56
N ALA A 102 5.67 11.43 1.84
CA ALA A 102 5.99 11.42 0.41
C ALA A 102 4.76 11.37 -0.51
N ASN A 103 3.57 11.07 0.01
CA ASN A 103 2.39 10.82 -0.81
C ASN A 103 1.23 11.74 -0.46
N SER A 104 0.62 12.32 -1.50
CA SER A 104 -0.68 12.98 -1.41
C SER A 104 -1.83 12.01 -1.71
N VAL A 105 -3.07 12.44 -1.43
CA VAL A 105 -4.28 11.73 -1.89
C VAL A 105 -4.24 11.52 -3.41
N SER A 106 -3.76 12.50 -4.17
CA SER A 106 -3.70 12.39 -5.63
C SER A 106 -2.72 11.30 -6.08
N ASP A 107 -1.57 11.16 -5.41
CA ASP A 107 -0.57 10.14 -5.72
C ASP A 107 -1.13 8.74 -5.44
N ILE A 108 -1.77 8.58 -4.28
CA ILE A 108 -2.43 7.33 -3.87
C ILE A 108 -3.49 6.93 -4.89
N LEU A 109 -4.36 7.86 -5.29
CA LEU A 109 -5.43 7.58 -6.25
C LEU A 109 -4.91 7.34 -7.66
N HIS A 110 -3.85 8.04 -8.08
CA HIS A 110 -3.18 7.79 -9.36
C HIS A 110 -2.66 6.36 -9.45
N TYR A 111 -2.14 5.83 -8.33
CA TYR A 111 -1.73 4.45 -8.23
C TYR A 111 -2.91 3.48 -8.18
N ALA A 112 -3.90 3.75 -7.33
CA ALA A 112 -4.94 2.78 -7.00
C ALA A 112 -6.03 2.62 -8.08
N PHE A 113 -6.25 3.62 -8.92
CA PHE A 113 -7.38 3.70 -9.85
C PHE A 113 -6.86 3.87 -11.27
N GLU A 114 -7.40 3.11 -12.22
CA GLU A 114 -7.05 3.18 -13.64
C GLU A 114 -7.85 4.27 -14.35
N ARG A 115 -9.15 4.43 -14.02
CA ARG A 115 -10.04 5.37 -14.71
C ARG A 115 -9.98 6.75 -14.06
N GLU A 116 -9.77 7.77 -14.89
CA GLU A 116 -9.72 9.17 -14.44
C GLU A 116 -11.03 9.63 -13.79
N GLU A 117 -12.18 9.17 -14.29
CA GLU A 117 -13.47 9.52 -13.71
C GLU A 117 -13.59 9.05 -12.26
N SER A 118 -13.20 7.80 -11.98
CA SER A 118 -13.22 7.22 -10.64
C SER A 118 -12.24 7.96 -9.71
N ARG A 119 -11.02 8.25 -10.18
CA ARG A 119 -10.04 9.09 -9.44
C ARG A 119 -10.61 10.44 -9.06
N ARG A 120 -11.25 11.11 -10.03
CA ARG A 120 -11.84 12.44 -9.83
C ARG A 120 -12.92 12.41 -8.75
N VAL A 121 -13.86 11.47 -8.82
CA VAL A 121 -14.94 11.32 -7.82
C VAL A 121 -14.37 11.14 -6.42
N VAL A 122 -13.40 10.23 -6.26
CA VAL A 122 -12.82 9.96 -4.93
C VAL A 122 -12.02 11.16 -4.43
N ARG A 123 -11.19 11.79 -5.27
CA ARG A 123 -10.39 12.97 -4.90
C ARG A 123 -11.26 14.15 -4.48
N GLU A 124 -12.35 14.41 -5.19
CA GLU A 124 -13.30 15.50 -4.86
C GLU A 124 -14.11 15.22 -3.59
N SER A 125 -14.17 13.96 -3.14
CA SER A 125 -14.94 13.54 -1.97
C SER A 125 -14.11 13.34 -0.71
N VAL A 126 -12.79 13.18 -0.85
CA VAL A 126 -11.85 12.95 0.24
C VAL A 126 -11.34 14.28 0.79
N HIS A 127 -11.51 14.48 2.09
CA HIS A 127 -10.98 15.64 2.80
C HIS A 127 -9.46 15.56 2.95
N SER A 128 -8.96 14.41 3.41
CA SER A 128 -7.54 14.23 3.72
C SER A 128 -7.12 12.76 3.68
N PHE A 129 -5.82 12.55 3.46
CA PHE A 129 -5.15 11.28 3.73
C PHE A 129 -4.79 11.23 5.21
N LEU A 130 -5.27 10.20 5.90
CA LEU A 130 -5.26 10.16 7.35
C LEU A 130 -4.13 9.29 7.92
N HIS A 131 -4.04 8.04 7.48
CA HIS A 131 -3.13 7.10 8.12
C HIS A 131 -2.79 5.91 7.25
N VAL A 132 -1.82 5.15 7.72
CA VAL A 132 -1.59 3.77 7.29
C VAL A 132 -1.66 2.84 8.48
N GLY A 133 -2.11 1.62 8.27
CA GLY A 133 -2.15 0.58 9.30
C GLY A 133 -1.41 -0.68 8.87
N PHE A 134 -0.88 -1.44 9.83
CA PHE A 134 -0.27 -2.76 9.61
C PHE A 134 -0.26 -3.64 10.87
N LEU A 135 -0.13 -4.96 10.72
CA LEU A 135 0.04 -5.89 11.83
C LEU A 135 1.50 -5.97 12.31
N SER A 136 1.70 -6.06 13.63
CA SER A 136 3.00 -6.38 14.23
C SER A 136 2.98 -7.80 14.83
N PRO A 137 4.01 -8.63 14.58
CA PRO A 137 4.16 -9.93 15.23
C PRO A 137 4.73 -9.79 16.65
N HIS A 138 5.14 -8.59 17.07
CA HIS A 138 5.80 -8.33 18.35
C HIS A 138 4.81 -7.77 19.36
N ARG A 139 4.27 -8.65 20.21
CA ARG A 139 3.30 -8.30 21.25
C ARG A 139 3.92 -7.73 22.52
N ASP A 140 5.17 -8.10 22.81
CA ASP A 140 5.85 -7.86 24.09
C ASP A 140 6.81 -6.66 24.01
N LEU A 141 6.51 -5.66 23.17
CA LEU A 141 7.32 -4.44 23.07
C LEU A 141 7.12 -3.59 24.33
N ALA A 142 8.14 -3.54 25.18
CA ALA A 142 8.06 -2.90 26.49
C ALA A 142 7.84 -1.37 26.42
N ASN A 143 8.17 -0.73 25.29
CA ASN A 143 8.15 0.72 25.17
C ASN A 143 7.78 1.22 23.76
N MET A 144 6.58 0.84 23.26
CA MET A 144 6.09 1.30 21.95
C MET A 144 6.03 2.84 21.83
N GLU A 145 5.69 3.56 22.89
CA GLU A 145 5.66 5.03 22.88
C GLU A 145 7.06 5.64 22.75
N GLY A 146 8.07 5.08 23.45
CA GLY A 146 9.45 5.52 23.31
C GLY A 146 10.02 5.22 21.93
N LEU A 147 9.67 4.06 21.36
CA LEU A 147 10.02 3.67 20.00
C LEU A 147 9.41 4.65 18.97
N SER A 148 8.12 4.99 19.10
CA SER A 148 7.48 5.93 18.19
C SER A 148 8.06 7.34 18.27
N LYS A 149 8.42 7.81 19.46
CA LYS A 149 9.10 9.11 19.64
C LYS A 149 10.43 9.15 18.90
N ARG A 150 11.23 8.09 18.94
CA ARG A 150 12.49 8.01 18.20
C ARG A 150 12.29 7.96 16.68
N ALA A 151 11.22 7.31 16.23
CA ALA A 151 10.79 7.34 14.84
C ALA A 151 10.22 8.71 14.39
N GLY A 152 10.15 9.70 15.28
CA GLY A 152 9.75 11.08 14.95
C GLY A 152 8.25 11.37 15.13
N PHE A 153 7.50 10.53 15.85
CA PHE A 153 6.10 10.79 16.20
C PHE A 153 6.01 11.58 17.52
N LEU A 154 5.06 12.50 17.62
CA LEU A 154 4.94 13.37 18.79
C LEU A 154 4.14 12.75 19.94
N SER A 155 3.22 11.84 19.62
CA SER A 155 2.40 11.15 20.61
C SER A 155 2.08 9.73 20.18
N GLY A 156 1.83 8.87 21.18
CA GLY A 156 1.41 7.49 20.95
C GLY A 156 0.48 6.99 22.05
N PHE A 157 -0.51 6.18 21.69
CA PHE A 157 -1.44 5.59 22.66
C PHE A 157 -2.04 4.28 22.13
N THR A 158 -2.56 3.44 23.01
CA THR A 158 -3.14 2.14 22.66
C THR A 158 -4.63 2.10 22.92
N VAL A 159 -5.39 1.55 21.98
CA VAL A 159 -6.81 1.22 22.15
C VAL A 159 -7.10 -0.20 21.63
N THR A 160 -8.33 -0.68 21.72
CA THR A 160 -8.75 -1.97 21.13
C THR A 160 -9.29 -1.75 19.73
N SER A 161 -8.93 -2.60 18.77
CA SER A 161 -9.43 -2.57 17.39
C SER A 161 -10.56 -3.57 17.20
N ALA A 162 -11.81 -3.09 17.15
CA ALA A 162 -12.97 -3.95 16.84
C ALA A 162 -12.92 -4.48 15.40
N VAL A 163 -12.49 -3.66 14.45
CA VAL A 163 -12.46 -4.00 13.02
C VAL A 163 -11.45 -5.12 12.76
N VAL A 164 -10.19 -4.93 13.13
CA VAL A 164 -9.15 -5.94 12.89
C VAL A 164 -9.40 -7.19 13.73
N SER A 165 -9.94 -7.05 14.95
CA SER A 165 -10.38 -8.21 15.73
C SER A 165 -11.40 -9.08 15.00
N ARG A 166 -12.39 -8.47 14.34
CA ARG A 166 -13.40 -9.19 13.55
C ARG A 166 -12.81 -9.79 12.29
N GLU A 167 -11.95 -9.06 11.58
CA GLU A 167 -11.26 -9.57 10.39
C GLU A 167 -10.48 -10.85 10.70
N LEU A 168 -9.68 -10.83 11.76
CA LEU A 168 -8.90 -11.98 12.18
C LEU A 168 -9.79 -13.14 12.64
N GLY A 169 -10.92 -12.84 13.31
CA GLY A 169 -11.93 -13.84 13.64
C GLY A 169 -12.52 -14.52 12.40
N TYR A 170 -12.90 -13.71 11.41
CA TYR A 170 -13.43 -14.19 10.13
C TYR A 170 -12.46 -15.13 9.41
N ILE A 171 -11.18 -14.77 9.34
CA ILE A 171 -10.13 -15.61 8.72
C ILE A 171 -10.00 -16.95 9.43
N GLU A 172 -10.20 -16.98 10.74
CA GLU A 172 -9.95 -18.13 11.59
C GLU A 172 -11.22 -18.92 11.96
N GLY A 173 -12.37 -18.52 11.43
CA GLY A 173 -13.65 -19.17 11.70
C GLY A 173 -14.14 -19.00 13.14
N CYS A 174 -13.77 -17.92 13.82
CA CYS A 174 -14.27 -17.57 15.16
C CYS A 174 -14.88 -16.16 15.19
N ALA A 175 -15.53 -15.79 16.29
CA ALA A 175 -16.22 -14.51 16.40
C ALA A 175 -15.25 -13.31 16.31
N ASN A 176 -14.14 -13.37 17.04
CA ASN A 176 -13.09 -12.35 17.02
C ASN A 176 -11.76 -12.90 17.55
N ILE A 177 -10.67 -12.21 17.22
CA ILE A 177 -9.37 -12.34 17.89
C ILE A 177 -9.04 -11.01 18.54
N PRO A 178 -8.95 -10.92 19.89
CA PRO A 178 -8.67 -9.66 20.58
C PRO A 178 -7.42 -9.00 20.01
N THR A 179 -7.53 -7.74 19.60
CA THR A 179 -6.45 -7.02 18.91
C THR A 179 -6.32 -5.62 19.51
N ALA A 180 -5.15 -5.33 20.05
CA ALA A 180 -4.79 -3.97 20.41
C ALA A 180 -4.34 -3.20 19.17
N ILE A 181 -4.50 -1.89 19.19
CA ILE A 181 -3.99 -0.97 18.17
C ILE A 181 -3.18 0.08 18.91
N PHE A 182 -1.91 0.17 18.58
CA PHE A 182 -1.05 1.29 18.96
C PHE A 182 -1.11 2.36 17.85
N ILE A 183 -1.49 3.58 18.21
CA ILE A 183 -1.60 4.71 17.29
C ILE A 183 -0.41 5.64 17.55
N ALA A 184 0.41 5.90 16.53
CA ALA A 184 1.51 6.87 16.57
C ALA A 184 1.15 8.10 15.71
N LYS A 185 1.03 9.28 16.31
CA LYS A 185 0.60 10.52 15.61
C LYS A 185 1.78 11.44 15.27
N LEU A 186 1.76 12.01 14.06
CA LEU A 186 2.75 12.99 13.62
C LEU A 186 2.57 14.35 14.32
N GLY A 187 1.33 14.71 14.65
CA GLY A 187 0.95 15.88 15.43
C GLY A 187 0.64 15.55 16.89
N LYS A 188 0.18 16.56 17.63
CA LYS A 188 -0.40 16.35 18.96
C LYS A 188 -1.70 15.54 18.88
N ILE A 189 -2.16 15.02 20.02
CA ILE A 189 -3.34 14.15 20.11
C ILE A 189 -4.60 14.83 19.54
N ASP A 190 -4.69 16.13 19.74
CA ASP A 190 -5.79 17.04 19.42
C ASP A 190 -5.65 17.72 18.06
N GLU A 191 -4.57 17.44 17.33
CA GLU A 191 -4.33 17.94 15.96
C GLU A 191 -4.81 16.93 14.91
N ASP A 192 -5.37 17.45 13.82
CA ASP A 192 -5.69 16.68 12.62
C ASP A 192 -4.39 16.47 11.83
N SER A 193 -3.71 15.38 12.15
CA SER A 193 -2.40 15.05 11.62
C SER A 193 -2.37 13.60 11.18
N GLY A 194 -1.53 13.29 10.19
CA GLY A 194 -1.27 11.92 9.79
C GLY A 194 -0.84 11.04 10.97
N TYR A 195 -1.22 9.76 10.94
CA TYR A 195 -0.82 8.80 11.96
C TYR A 195 -0.57 7.41 11.41
N VAL A 196 -0.03 6.53 12.25
CA VAL A 196 0.21 5.12 11.94
C VAL A 196 -0.52 4.26 12.95
N GLU A 197 -1.21 3.22 12.47
CA GLU A 197 -1.87 2.21 13.28
C GLU A 197 -1.05 0.92 13.26
N VAL A 198 -0.61 0.45 14.43
CA VAL A 198 0.05 -0.84 14.56
C VAL A 198 -0.85 -1.79 15.34
N PHE A 199 -1.37 -2.79 14.64
CA PHE A 199 -2.24 -3.80 15.21
C PHE A 199 -1.43 -4.91 15.86
N VAL A 200 -1.77 -5.24 17.10
CA VAL A 200 -1.10 -6.25 17.92
C VAL A 200 -2.15 -7.29 18.35
N PRO A 201 -2.33 -8.36 17.55
CA PRO A 201 -3.29 -9.41 17.87
C PRO A 201 -2.85 -10.24 19.07
N ASN A 202 -3.82 -10.69 19.87
CA ASN A 202 -3.61 -11.69 20.91
C ASN A 202 -3.52 -13.10 20.29
N ALA A 203 -2.41 -13.36 19.60
CA ALA A 203 -2.11 -14.62 18.93
C ALA A 203 -0.60 -14.91 18.96
N GLU A 204 -0.22 -16.14 18.64
CA GLU A 204 1.19 -16.54 18.57
C GLU A 204 1.88 -15.95 17.33
N GLY A 205 3.15 -15.59 17.46
CA GLY A 205 3.94 -14.94 16.41
C GLY A 205 3.92 -15.64 15.04
N PRO A 206 4.07 -16.98 14.94
CA PRO A 206 3.96 -17.69 13.65
C PRO A 206 2.60 -17.49 12.96
N ARG A 207 1.51 -17.44 13.73
CA ARG A 207 0.16 -17.21 13.19
C ARG A 207 0.02 -15.77 12.69
N VAL A 208 0.50 -14.80 13.46
CA VAL A 208 0.50 -13.38 13.05
C VAL A 208 1.32 -13.17 11.78
N ARG A 209 2.50 -13.81 11.68
CA ARG A 209 3.33 -13.78 10.46
C ARG A 209 2.60 -14.31 9.22
N LYS A 210 1.81 -15.37 9.34
CA LYS A 210 0.98 -15.88 8.24
C LYS A 210 -0.07 -14.86 7.79
N TRP A 211 -0.66 -14.10 8.70
CA TRP A 211 -1.59 -13.02 8.34
C TRP A 211 -0.86 -11.87 7.64
N MET A 212 0.31 -11.48 8.15
CA MET A 212 1.16 -10.46 7.53
C MET A 212 1.63 -10.86 6.13
N ASP A 213 1.94 -12.14 5.90
CA ASP A 213 2.29 -12.65 4.57
C ASP A 213 1.18 -12.42 3.52
N ASN A 214 -0.05 -12.25 3.99
CA ASN A 214 -1.23 -11.97 3.17
C ASN A 214 -1.66 -10.49 3.23
N GLU A 215 -0.85 -9.61 3.81
CA GLU A 215 -1.13 -8.18 4.01
C GLU A 215 -2.43 -7.92 4.80
N VAL A 216 -2.80 -8.84 5.69
CA VAL A 216 -3.96 -8.67 6.58
C VAL A 216 -3.70 -7.47 7.50
N GLY A 217 -4.71 -6.61 7.66
CA GLY A 217 -4.60 -5.38 8.44
C GLY A 217 -3.79 -4.25 7.77
N THR A 218 -3.02 -4.52 6.71
CA THR A 218 -2.30 -3.48 5.96
C THR A 218 -3.30 -2.64 5.17
N HIS A 219 -3.31 -1.32 5.37
CA HIS A 219 -4.24 -0.43 4.65
C HIS A 219 -3.79 1.04 4.63
N ILE A 220 -4.47 1.82 3.79
CA ILE A 220 -4.36 3.28 3.69
C ILE A 220 -5.72 3.88 4.04
N GLY A 221 -5.77 4.77 5.04
CA GLY A 221 -6.98 5.45 5.51
C GLY A 221 -7.20 6.80 4.83
N LEU A 222 -8.40 7.01 4.29
CA LEU A 222 -8.86 8.28 3.71
C LEU A 222 -10.12 8.77 4.46
N ILE A 223 -10.20 10.08 4.71
CA ILE A 223 -11.38 10.69 5.33
C ILE A 223 -12.27 11.32 4.26
N LEU A 224 -13.58 11.10 4.33
CA LEU A 224 -14.53 11.81 3.49
C LEU A 224 -14.83 13.20 4.02
N GLU A 225 -14.98 14.16 3.11
CA GLU A 225 -15.49 15.49 3.46
C GLU A 225 -16.93 15.40 3.96
N LYS A 226 -17.76 14.57 3.32
CA LYS A 226 -19.18 14.44 3.62
C LYS A 226 -19.63 12.99 3.59
N SER A 227 -20.48 12.62 4.53
CA SER A 227 -21.06 11.27 4.61
C SER A 227 -21.88 10.90 3.38
N SER A 228 -22.50 11.89 2.73
CA SER A 228 -23.32 11.73 1.53
C SER A 228 -22.51 11.29 0.30
N ALA A 229 -21.19 11.51 0.29
CA ALA A 229 -20.34 11.11 -0.83
C ALA A 229 -20.10 9.59 -0.90
N LEU A 230 -20.43 8.85 0.16
CA LEU A 230 -20.13 7.42 0.25
C LEU A 230 -20.72 6.60 -0.91
N THR A 231 -21.94 6.92 -1.34
CA THR A 231 -22.60 6.20 -2.45
C THR A 231 -21.86 6.39 -3.78
N GLU A 232 -21.38 7.61 -4.05
CA GLU A 232 -20.63 7.92 -5.28
C GLU A 232 -19.25 7.26 -5.25
N ILE A 233 -18.60 7.27 -4.09
CA ILE A 233 -17.33 6.57 -3.87
C ILE A 233 -17.49 5.07 -4.06
N GLU A 234 -18.51 4.45 -3.48
CA GLU A 234 -18.75 3.01 -3.66
C GLU A 234 -18.93 2.65 -5.14
N ALA A 235 -19.60 3.51 -5.92
CA ALA A 235 -19.72 3.33 -7.36
C ALA A 235 -18.36 3.47 -8.07
N ALA A 236 -17.54 4.46 -7.71
CA ALA A 236 -16.20 4.65 -8.27
C ALA A 236 -15.27 3.47 -7.97
N PHE A 237 -15.25 2.97 -6.73
CA PHE A 237 -14.49 1.80 -6.31
C PHE A 237 -14.91 0.54 -7.07
N ARG A 238 -16.21 0.29 -7.23
CA ARG A 238 -16.70 -0.87 -8.00
C ARG A 238 -16.30 -0.86 -9.47
N ARG A 239 -16.19 0.30 -10.11
CA ARG A 239 -15.72 0.43 -11.51
C ARG A 239 -14.23 0.09 -11.68
N GLU A 240 -13.51 0.03 -10.58
CA GLU A 240 -12.07 -0.26 -10.48
C GLU A 240 -11.82 -1.65 -9.89
N ASP A 241 -12.86 -2.48 -9.85
CA ASP A 241 -12.86 -3.85 -9.32
C ASP A 241 -12.52 -3.96 -7.83
N PHE A 242 -12.66 -2.88 -7.07
CA PHE A 242 -12.65 -2.97 -5.62
C PHE A 242 -13.95 -3.59 -5.10
N GLN A 243 -13.82 -4.37 -4.04
CA GLN A 243 -14.92 -5.00 -3.34
C GLN A 243 -14.87 -4.63 -1.86
N VAL A 244 -16.03 -4.56 -1.20
CA VAL A 244 -16.05 -4.41 0.25
C VAL A 244 -15.43 -5.66 0.88
N ALA A 245 -14.56 -5.47 1.87
CA ALA A 245 -13.88 -6.56 2.55
C ALA A 245 -14.90 -7.61 3.06
N PRO A 246 -14.69 -8.92 2.83
CA PRO A 246 -15.70 -9.95 3.13
C PRO A 246 -16.15 -9.99 4.60
N PHE A 247 -15.24 -9.70 5.54
CA PHE A 247 -15.55 -9.68 6.98
C PHE A 247 -16.52 -8.56 7.38
N MET A 248 -16.76 -7.59 6.49
CA MET A 248 -17.72 -6.49 6.69
C MET A 248 -19.11 -6.79 6.13
N GLU A 249 -19.31 -7.92 5.44
CA GLU A 249 -20.61 -8.35 4.92
C GLU A 249 -21.29 -7.29 4.02
N GLY A 250 -20.48 -6.54 3.27
CA GLY A 250 -20.96 -5.51 2.36
C GLY A 250 -21.48 -4.22 3.02
N LYS A 251 -21.25 -4.03 4.33
CA LYS A 251 -21.75 -2.87 5.07
C LYS A 251 -20.61 -2.11 5.75
N LYS A 252 -20.81 -0.82 5.96
CA LYS A 252 -19.92 -0.02 6.81
C LYS A 252 -20.06 -0.42 8.28
N PHE A 253 -19.01 -0.23 9.05
CA PHE A 253 -18.98 -0.43 10.50
C PHE A 253 -19.11 0.93 11.19
N ASP A 254 -20.23 1.14 11.88
CA ASP A 254 -20.38 2.31 12.74
C ASP A 254 -19.57 2.05 14.02
N THR A 255 -18.66 2.96 14.37
CA THR A 255 -17.84 2.77 15.57
C THR A 255 -18.49 3.49 16.75
N PRO A 256 -19.08 2.78 17.74
CA PRO A 256 -19.77 3.45 18.84
C PRO A 256 -18.84 4.41 19.57
N GLY A 257 -19.34 5.61 19.88
CA GLY A 257 -18.56 6.66 20.53
C GLY A 257 -17.56 7.38 19.62
N LYS A 258 -17.44 7.01 18.35
CA LYS A 258 -16.80 7.83 17.32
C LYS A 258 -17.87 8.44 16.43
N GLU A 259 -17.71 9.71 16.04
CA GLU A 259 -18.57 10.38 15.07
C GLU A 259 -18.22 9.97 13.63
N ALA A 260 -17.87 8.70 13.40
CA ALA A 260 -17.44 8.18 12.12
C ALA A 260 -17.84 6.72 11.93
N SER A 261 -18.05 6.38 10.66
CA SER A 261 -18.25 5.03 10.16
C SER A 261 -17.09 4.65 9.24
N ILE A 262 -16.75 3.36 9.22
CA ILE A 262 -15.58 2.84 8.52
C ILE A 262 -16.02 1.83 7.47
N ILE A 263 -15.41 1.83 6.29
CA ILE A 263 -15.57 0.77 5.30
C ILE A 263 -14.25 0.46 4.62
N TYR A 264 -13.95 -0.82 4.46
CA TYR A 264 -12.76 -1.31 3.78
C TYR A 264 -13.10 -1.77 2.38
N TYR A 265 -12.36 -1.24 1.42
CA TYR A 265 -12.38 -1.68 0.03
C TYR A 265 -11.07 -2.39 -0.31
N GLU A 266 -11.17 -3.56 -0.92
CA GLU A 266 -10.05 -4.40 -1.29
C GLU A 266 -10.02 -4.64 -2.79
N LYS A 267 -8.83 -4.61 -3.37
CA LYS A 267 -8.55 -5.06 -4.74
C LYS A 267 -7.47 -6.14 -4.70
N PRO A 268 -7.63 -7.28 -5.39
CA PRO A 268 -6.56 -8.27 -5.50
C PRO A 268 -5.29 -7.66 -6.10
N SER A 269 -4.12 -7.93 -5.50
CA SER A 269 -2.83 -7.59 -6.12
C SER A 269 -2.35 -8.75 -7.00
N CYS A 270 -1.68 -8.41 -8.11
CA CYS A 270 -1.09 -9.38 -9.04
C CYS A 270 0.01 -10.23 -8.41
N ILE A 271 0.77 -9.62 -7.50
CA ILE A 271 2.07 -10.16 -7.08
C ILE A 271 1.87 -10.99 -5.82
N ARG A 272 1.09 -10.49 -4.85
CA ARG A 272 0.63 -11.20 -3.65
C ARG A 272 -0.19 -10.27 -2.76
N GLY A 273 -1.13 -10.86 -2.02
CA GLY A 273 -1.94 -10.13 -1.04
C GLY A 273 -3.04 -9.28 -1.67
N LYS A 274 -3.45 -8.24 -0.96
CA LYS A 274 -4.53 -7.35 -1.36
C LYS A 274 -4.10 -5.91 -1.15
N PHE A 275 -4.48 -5.04 -2.07
CA PHE A 275 -4.42 -3.61 -1.84
C PHE A 275 -5.72 -3.18 -1.16
N ARG A 276 -5.61 -2.40 -0.08
CA ARG A 276 -6.75 -2.06 0.77
C ARG A 276 -6.78 -0.57 1.10
N ILE A 277 -7.94 0.03 0.87
CA ILE A 277 -8.25 1.40 1.28
C ILE A 277 -9.34 1.34 2.34
N GLU A 278 -9.12 2.03 3.45
CA GLU A 278 -10.12 2.31 4.46
C GLU A 278 -10.73 3.70 4.20
N ILE A 279 -12.06 3.78 4.16
CA ILE A 279 -12.80 5.03 4.07
C ILE A 279 -13.44 5.32 5.42
N LEU A 280 -13.06 6.46 6.00
CA LEU A 280 -13.64 7.03 7.21
C LEU A 280 -14.67 8.08 6.80
N SER A 281 -15.94 7.75 7.02
CA SER A 281 -17.08 8.60 6.68
C SER A 281 -17.63 9.25 7.95
N PRO A 282 -17.65 10.58 8.07
CA PRO A 282 -18.18 11.28 9.24
C PRO A 282 -19.66 10.96 9.44
N CYS A 283 -20.16 10.97 10.67
CA CYS A 283 -21.59 10.88 10.94
C CYS A 283 -22.29 12.18 10.49
N SER A 284 -23.46 12.05 9.85
CA SER A 284 -24.20 13.15 9.20
C SER A 284 -24.67 14.27 10.14
N THR A 285 -24.50 14.13 11.45
CA THR A 285 -25.01 15.07 12.46
C THR A 285 -24.01 16.15 12.88
N SER A 286 -22.75 16.10 12.45
CA SER A 286 -21.70 17.03 12.90
C SER A 286 -21.33 18.02 11.78
N SER A 287 -21.58 19.31 11.98
CA SER A 287 -21.27 20.37 11.01
C SER A 287 -19.78 20.75 10.97
N SER A 288 -18.95 20.16 11.84
CA SER A 288 -17.49 20.27 11.79
C SER A 288 -16.89 18.93 12.21
N PHE A 289 -16.46 18.12 11.23
CA PHE A 289 -15.72 16.91 11.54
C PHE A 289 -14.36 17.29 12.11
N ARG A 290 -14.19 17.11 13.41
CA ARG A 290 -12.87 17.03 14.03
C ARG A 290 -12.70 15.59 14.47
N LEU A 291 -11.56 14.99 14.14
CA LEU A 291 -11.14 13.73 14.77
C LEU A 291 -10.80 14.01 16.23
N ASN A 292 -11.83 14.23 17.04
CA ASN A 292 -11.73 14.17 18.48
C ASN A 292 -11.58 12.70 18.81
N PHE A 293 -10.34 12.21 18.84
CA PHE A 293 -10.04 11.02 19.61
C PHE A 293 -10.51 11.33 21.02
N PRO A 294 -11.55 10.65 21.54
CA PRO A 294 -12.05 10.99 22.86
C PRO A 294 -10.88 10.91 23.85
N ASN A 295 -10.87 11.81 24.82
CA ASN A 295 -10.06 11.70 26.05
C ASN A 295 -10.52 10.45 26.84
N CYS A 296 -10.43 9.27 26.23
CA CYS A 296 -10.88 7.99 26.74
C CYS A 296 -9.85 7.38 27.70
N MET A 297 -8.95 8.20 28.25
CA MET A 297 -7.94 7.79 29.24
C MET A 297 -8.51 7.62 30.67
N ARG A 298 -9.82 7.43 30.85
CA ARG A 298 -10.40 7.20 32.20
C ARG A 298 -11.50 6.13 32.27
N SER A 299 -11.59 5.20 31.33
CA SER A 299 -12.32 3.96 31.62
C SER A 299 -11.34 2.91 32.16
N ARG A 300 -11.49 2.58 33.44
CA ARG A 300 -10.94 1.35 34.03
C ARG A 300 -11.27 0.18 33.10
N ALA A 301 -10.32 -0.73 32.93
CA ALA A 301 -10.45 -2.02 32.24
C ALA A 301 -11.86 -2.61 32.36
N GLY A 302 -12.72 -2.25 31.42
CA GLY A 302 -14.03 -2.83 31.21
C GLY A 302 -13.91 -3.58 29.92
N VAL A 303 -13.93 -4.91 30.01
CA VAL A 303 -14.10 -5.78 28.87
C VAL A 303 -15.45 -5.41 28.27
N TRP A 304 -15.45 -4.82 27.08
CA TRP A 304 -16.66 -4.68 26.29
C TRP A 304 -16.97 -6.06 25.72
N GLU A 305 -17.92 -6.76 26.33
CA GLU A 305 -18.50 -7.96 25.75
C GLU A 305 -19.28 -7.54 24.50
N TRP A 306 -18.90 -8.13 23.37
CA TRP A 306 -19.60 -8.08 22.07
C TRP A 306 -20.10 -9.48 21.77
#